data_AF-A0A9X5XEL1-F1
#
_entry.id   AF-A0A9X5XEL1-F1
#
_cell.length_a   1.000
_cell.length_b   1.000
_cell.length_c   1.000
_cell.angle_alpha   90.00
_cell.angle_beta   90.00
_cell.angle_gamma   90.00
#
_symmetry.space_group_name_H-M   'P 1'
#
loop_
_entity.id
_entity.type
_entity.pdbx_description
1 polymer ?
#
loop_
_entity_poly.entity_id
_entity_poly.type
_entity_poly.pdbx_seq_one_letter_code
_entity_poly.pdbx_strand_id
1 'polypeptide(L)'
;RAWCTLVVLAVLAIVGLAVTHDDAPYVHDGLTGGVGLVLVLIAVVSALATAWLLYRVATGWARVTAIGSVALVVVAWGLAQRPYLIPTSLTVSQAAGASTTLRWLMLVSIIAVVLVGPPLVLLYRLDTRGALQPLTEADLRQTAPG
;
A
#
# COMPACT_ATOMS: atom_id res chain seq x y z
N ARG A 1 -19.92 -9.42 5.13
CA ARG A 1 -18.45 -9.62 5.19
C ARG A 1 -17.69 -8.31 4.97
N ALA A 2 -17.77 -7.66 3.80
CA ALA A 2 -17.03 -6.41 3.52
C ALA A 2 -17.26 -5.28 4.54
N TRP A 3 -18.51 -5.09 5.00
CA TRP A 3 -18.85 -4.08 6.02
C TRP A 3 -18.20 -4.33 7.37
N CYS A 4 -18.14 -5.59 7.83
CA CYS A 4 -17.45 -5.94 9.06
C CYS A 4 -15.95 -5.63 8.97
N THR A 5 -15.33 -5.93 7.82
CA THR A 5 -13.91 -5.60 7.58
C THR A 5 -13.68 -4.09 7.60
N LEU A 6 -14.56 -3.31 6.97
CA LEU A 6 -14.46 -1.83 6.99
C LEU A 6 -14.57 -1.27 8.41
N VAL A 7 -15.51 -1.78 9.21
CA VAL A 7 -15.66 -1.37 10.61
C VAL A 7 -14.43 -1.73 11.42
N VAL A 8 -13.92 -2.96 11.28
CA VAL A 8 -12.70 -3.39 11.98
C VAL A 8 -11.50 -2.53 11.59
N LEU A 9 -11.32 -2.22 10.30
CA LEU A 9 -10.24 -1.35 9.84
C LEU A 9 -10.38 0.09 10.35
N ALA A 10 -11.60 0.63 10.40
CA ALA A 10 -11.85 1.96 10.96
C ALA A 10 -11.53 2.00 12.46
N VAL A 11 -11.97 0.99 13.21
CA VAL A 11 -11.63 0.85 14.63
C VAL A 11 -10.12 0.74 14.82
N LEU A 12 -9.44 -0.10 14.02
CA LEU A 12 -7.98 -0.24 14.09
C LEU A 12 -7.26 1.07 13.78
N ALA A 13 -7.74 1.85 12.81
CA ALA A 13 -7.17 3.14 12.47
C ALA A 13 -7.32 4.15 13.62
N ILE A 14 -8.49 4.17 14.28
CA ILE A 14 -8.75 5.03 15.44
C ILE A 14 -7.88 4.62 16.62
N VAL A 15 -7.81 3.31 16.93
CA VAL A 15 -6.96 2.78 17.99
C VAL A 15 -5.49 3.06 17.70
N GLY A 16 -5.06 2.87 16.45
CA GLY A 16 -3.70 3.20 16.02
C GLY A 16 -3.37 4.67 16.23
N LEU A 17 -4.28 5.59 15.87
CA LEU A 17 -4.08 7.02 16.07
C LEU A 17 -3.98 7.37 17.57
N ALA A 18 -4.84 6.78 18.41
CA ALA A 18 -4.82 6.97 19.85
C ALA A 18 -3.52 6.44 20.50
N VAL A 19 -3.09 5.23 20.14
CA VAL A 19 -1.82 4.64 20.61
C VAL A 19 -0.62 5.49 20.19
N THR A 20 -0.64 6.03 18.97
CA THR A 20 0.45 6.89 18.47
C THR A 20 0.57 8.19 19.28
N HIS A 21 -0.53 8.70 19.84
CA HIS A 21 -0.51 9.91 20.67
C HIS A 21 0.32 9.72 21.96
N ASP A 22 0.18 8.57 22.61
CA ASP A 22 0.82 8.30 23.90
C ASP A 22 2.24 7.71 23.73
N ASP A 23 2.43 6.79 22.78
CA ASP A 23 3.70 6.05 22.63
C ASP A 23 4.69 6.71 21.67
N ALA A 24 4.22 7.54 20.73
CA ALA A 24 5.05 8.13 19.67
C ALA A 24 4.65 9.59 19.35
N PRO A 25 4.70 10.51 20.34
CA PRO A 25 4.21 11.88 20.18
C PRO A 25 4.87 12.61 19.00
N TYR A 26 6.15 12.32 18.73
CA TYR A 26 6.86 12.87 17.58
C TYR A 26 6.22 12.50 16.23
N VAL A 27 5.85 11.22 16.07
CA VAL A 27 5.21 10.73 14.83
C VAL A 27 3.77 11.21 14.76
N HIS A 28 3.08 11.30 15.91
CA HIS A 28 1.74 11.87 15.98
C HIS A 28 1.74 13.33 15.51
N ASP A 29 2.66 14.17 15.98
CA ASP A 29 2.78 15.57 15.56
C ASP A 29 3.16 15.69 14.06
N GLY A 30 4.00 14.78 13.57
CA GLY A 30 4.32 14.69 12.15
C GLY A 30 3.14 14.26 11.26
N LEU A 31 2.23 13.43 11.78
CA LEU A 31 1.00 13.01 11.09
C LEU A 31 -0.12 14.04 11.18
N THR A 32 -0.20 14.78 12.29
CA THR A 32 -1.23 15.79 12.55
C THR A 32 -0.84 17.19 12.10
N GLY A 33 0.43 17.40 11.74
CA GLY A 33 0.96 18.65 11.20
C GLY A 33 1.35 18.59 9.72
N GLY A 34 1.34 19.76 9.07
CA GLY A 34 1.96 19.99 7.75
C GLY A 34 1.48 19.05 6.62
N VAL A 35 2.43 18.49 5.88
CA VAL A 35 2.17 17.62 4.70
C VAL A 35 1.65 16.24 5.10
N GLY A 36 2.02 15.73 6.29
CA GLY A 36 1.54 14.44 6.80
C GLY A 36 0.02 14.42 6.95
N LEU A 37 -0.55 15.48 7.53
CA LEU A 37 -1.99 15.63 7.68
C LEU A 37 -2.72 15.61 6.34
N VAL A 38 -2.20 16.34 5.34
CA VAL A 38 -2.78 16.38 4.00
C VAL A 38 -2.84 14.98 3.38
N LEU A 39 -1.75 14.22 3.48
CA LEU A 39 -1.71 12.85 2.94
C LEU A 39 -2.67 11.91 3.68
N VAL A 40 -2.78 12.02 5.01
CA VAL A 40 -3.75 11.25 5.80
C VAL A 40 -5.18 11.58 5.38
N LEU A 41 -5.50 12.87 5.19
CA LEU A 41 -6.83 13.28 4.74
C LEU A 41 -7.17 12.73 3.35
N ILE A 42 -6.22 12.80 2.40
CA ILE A 42 -6.42 12.22 1.06
C ILE A 42 -6.57 10.69 1.15
N ALA A 43 -5.84 10.03 2.05
CA ALA A 43 -6.00 8.60 2.28
C ALA A 43 -7.40 8.27 2.81
N VAL A 44 -7.89 9.01 3.81
CA VAL A 44 -9.24 8.84 4.35
C VAL A 44 -10.30 9.04 3.26
N VAL A 45 -10.17 10.10 2.45
CA VAL A 45 -11.07 10.34 1.31
C VAL A 45 -11.02 9.19 0.31
N SER A 46 -9.84 8.65 0.03
CA SER A 46 -9.67 7.51 -0.88
C SER A 46 -10.30 6.22 -0.32
N ALA A 47 -10.21 6.00 0.99
CA ALA A 47 -10.88 4.89 1.67
C ALA A 47 -12.41 5.02 1.63
N LEU A 48 -12.94 6.24 1.83
CA LEU A 48 -14.37 6.50 1.70
C LEU A 48 -14.86 6.33 0.26
N ALA A 49 -14.08 6.80 -0.73
CA ALA A 49 -14.36 6.57 -2.14
C ALA A 49 -14.38 5.07 -2.47
N THR A 50 -13.47 4.29 -1.90
CA THR A 50 -13.45 2.83 -2.01
C THR A 50 -14.76 2.23 -1.50
N ALA A 51 -15.17 2.57 -0.27
CA ALA A 51 -16.41 2.06 0.32
C ALA A 51 -17.65 2.41 -0.53
N TRP A 52 -17.70 3.63 -1.05
CA TRP A 52 -18.77 4.08 -1.93
C TRP A 52 -18.79 3.34 -3.28
N LEU A 53 -17.62 3.10 -3.88
CA LEU A 53 -17.48 2.34 -5.13
C LEU A 53 -17.87 0.87 -4.98
N LEU A 54 -17.57 0.26 -3.82
CA LEU A 54 -18.07 -1.08 -3.48
C LEU A 54 -19.59 -1.12 -3.42
N TYR A 55 -20.23 -0.08 -2.87
CA TYR A 55 -21.69 0.02 -2.81
C TYR A 55 -22.34 0.15 -4.20
N ARG A 56 -21.67 0.82 -5.15
CA ARG A 56 -22.16 1.07 -6.51
C ARG A 56 -21.89 -0.08 -7.51
N VAL A 57 -21.36 -1.22 -7.07
CA VAL A 57 -20.95 -2.37 -7.93
C VAL A 57 -19.81 -2.02 -8.92
N ALA A 58 -19.08 -0.93 -8.69
CA ALA A 58 -17.96 -0.48 -9.53
C ALA A 58 -16.62 -1.04 -9.02
N THR A 59 -16.46 -2.36 -9.09
CA THR A 59 -15.37 -3.11 -8.43
C THR A 59 -13.96 -2.77 -8.94
N GLY A 60 -13.82 -2.34 -10.20
CA GLY A 60 -12.51 -1.97 -10.76
C GLY A 60 -11.91 -0.71 -10.12
N TRP A 61 -12.70 0.36 -10.02
CA TRP A 61 -12.26 1.64 -9.45
C TRP A 61 -12.07 1.58 -7.92
N ALA A 62 -12.85 0.73 -7.25
CA ALA A 62 -12.67 0.45 -5.82
C ALA A 62 -11.26 -0.04 -5.50
N ARG A 63 -10.64 -0.85 -6.37
CA ARG A 63 -9.27 -1.35 -6.15
C ARG A 63 -8.24 -0.23 -6.24
N VAL A 64 -8.37 0.66 -7.22
CA VAL A 64 -7.41 1.77 -7.41
C VAL A 64 -7.44 2.73 -6.22
N THR A 65 -8.65 3.08 -5.76
CA THR A 65 -8.83 3.96 -4.59
C THR A 65 -8.33 3.32 -3.30
N ALA A 66 -8.50 2.01 -3.13
CA ALA A 66 -7.96 1.27 -1.99
C ALA A 66 -6.42 1.23 -2.00
N ILE A 67 -5.82 0.90 -3.15
CA ILE A 67 -4.35 0.89 -3.31
C ILE A 67 -3.78 2.28 -3.02
N GLY A 68 -4.41 3.32 -3.56
CA GLY A 68 -4.01 4.71 -3.32
C GLY A 68 -4.08 5.09 -1.84
N SER A 69 -5.17 4.72 -1.16
CA SER A 69 -5.32 4.95 0.29
C SER A 69 -4.18 4.33 1.08
N VAL A 70 -3.84 3.06 0.82
CA VAL A 70 -2.77 2.37 1.55
C VAL A 70 -1.41 3.00 1.26
N ALA A 71 -1.11 3.29 -0.01
CA ALA A 71 0.14 3.94 -0.40
C ALA A 71 0.30 5.31 0.29
N LEU A 72 -0.76 6.11 0.34
CA LEU A 72 -0.74 7.42 0.99
C LEU A 72 -0.48 7.32 2.49
N VAL A 73 -1.09 6.36 3.19
CA VAL A 73 -0.83 6.15 4.63
C VAL A 73 0.63 5.79 4.87
N VAL A 74 1.20 4.88 4.08
CA VAL A 74 2.62 4.47 4.20
C VAL A 74 3.55 5.66 3.96
N VAL A 75 3.26 6.49 2.96
CA VAL A 75 4.05 7.70 2.67
C VAL A 75 3.90 8.75 3.77
N ALA A 76 2.67 8.97 4.27
CA ALA A 76 2.42 9.91 5.37
C ALA A 76 3.20 9.52 6.62
N TRP A 77 3.16 8.24 6.99
CA TRP A 77 3.94 7.70 8.10
C TRP A 77 5.45 7.90 7.89
N GLY A 78 5.96 7.56 6.70
CA GLY A 78 7.37 7.73 6.37
C GLY A 78 7.84 9.19 6.41
N LEU A 79 6.95 10.15 6.10
CA LEU A 79 7.23 11.58 6.21
C LEU A 79 7.15 12.08 7.64
N ALA A 80 6.18 11.60 8.42
CA ALA A 80 5.96 12.02 9.79
C ALA A 80 7.14 11.71 10.71
N GLN A 81 7.88 10.62 10.47
CA GLN A 81 9.04 10.25 11.28
C GLN A 81 10.34 10.97 10.89
N ARG A 82 10.39 11.75 9.79
CA ARG A 82 11.62 12.42 9.37
C ARG A 82 12.09 13.44 10.42
N PRO A 83 13.40 13.56 10.69
CA PRO A 83 14.53 12.91 10.02
C PRO A 83 14.96 11.58 10.66
N TYR A 84 14.15 11.02 11.54
CA TYR A 84 14.49 9.84 12.34
C TYR A 84 14.21 8.53 11.60
N LEU A 85 15.07 7.54 11.85
CA LEU A 85 14.85 6.13 11.50
C LEU A 85 14.34 5.36 12.71
N ILE A 86 14.89 5.67 13.90
CA ILE A 86 14.31 5.31 15.19
C ILE A 86 13.97 6.63 15.89
N PRO A 87 12.69 6.93 16.17
CA PRO A 87 12.28 8.20 16.75
C PRO A 87 13.14 8.59 17.94
N THR A 88 13.58 9.86 17.96
CA THR A 88 14.35 10.52 19.03
C THR A 88 15.70 9.90 19.41
N SER A 89 16.13 8.79 18.80
CA SER A 89 17.41 8.13 19.13
C SER A 89 18.37 7.97 17.95
N LEU A 90 17.87 7.83 16.71
CA LEU A 90 18.72 7.58 15.54
C LEU A 90 18.17 8.24 14.27
N THR A 91 18.93 9.14 13.66
CA THR A 91 18.54 9.78 12.40
C THR A 91 18.87 8.93 11.18
N VAL A 92 18.16 9.15 10.06
CA VAL A 92 18.45 8.50 8.78
C VAL A 92 19.89 8.79 8.32
N SER A 93 20.41 9.99 8.58
CA SER A 93 21.79 10.36 8.25
C SER A 93 22.83 9.66 9.14
N GLN A 94 22.52 9.42 10.42
CA GLN A 94 23.37 8.68 11.34
C GLN A 94 23.35 7.16 11.05
N ALA A 95 22.20 6.63 10.63
CA ALA A 95 22.04 5.24 10.24
C ALA A 95 22.59 4.93 8.83
N ALA A 96 22.89 5.95 8.03
CA ALA A 96 23.34 5.77 6.66
C ALA A 96 24.71 5.09 6.61
N GLY A 97 24.79 3.97 5.88
CA GLY A 97 26.06 3.32 5.56
C GLY A 97 26.90 4.09 4.53
N ALA A 98 27.93 3.43 3.98
CA ALA A 98 28.78 4.02 2.96
C ALA A 98 27.97 4.54 1.75
N SER A 99 28.23 5.79 1.35
CA SER A 99 27.46 6.48 0.30
C SER A 99 27.46 5.76 -1.04
N THR A 100 28.59 5.16 -1.42
CA THR A 100 28.72 4.35 -2.65
C THR A 100 27.79 3.14 -2.61
N THR A 101 27.75 2.40 -1.51
CA THR A 101 26.88 1.22 -1.35
C THR A 101 25.41 1.61 -1.40
N LEU A 102 25.02 2.71 -0.74
CA LEU A 102 23.65 3.22 -0.78
C LEU A 102 23.19 3.62 -2.18
N ARG A 103 24.08 4.22 -3.00
CA ARG A 103 23.76 4.53 -4.40
C ARG A 103 23.51 3.28 -5.22
N TRP A 104 24.32 2.23 -5.06
CA TRP A 104 24.11 0.96 -5.74
C TRP A 104 22.85 0.24 -5.26
N LEU A 105 22.58 0.23 -3.95
CA LEU A 105 21.33 -0.29 -3.39
C LEU A 105 20.11 0.42 -3.97
N MET A 106 20.16 1.75 -4.08
CA MET A 106 19.09 2.54 -4.69
C MET A 106 18.89 2.16 -6.17
N LEU A 107 19.97 2.06 -6.94
CA LEU A 107 19.91 1.66 -8.34
C LEU A 107 19.30 0.26 -8.50
N VAL A 108 19.79 -0.72 -7.75
CA VAL A 108 19.30 -2.11 -7.78
C VAL A 108 17.83 -2.17 -7.37
N SER A 109 17.42 -1.39 -6.36
CA SER A 109 16.01 -1.31 -5.94
C SER A 109 15.12 -0.76 -7.06
N ILE A 110 15.55 0.28 -7.76
CA ILE A 110 14.82 0.84 -8.91
C ILE A 110 14.75 -0.19 -10.04
N ILE A 111 15.87 -0.86 -10.37
CA ILE A 111 15.89 -1.93 -11.39
C ILE A 111 14.92 -3.04 -11.01
N ALA A 112 14.91 -3.47 -9.75
CA ALA A 112 13.98 -4.49 -9.27
C ALA A 112 12.52 -4.07 -9.44
N VAL A 113 12.16 -2.83 -9.08
CA VAL A 113 10.79 -2.31 -9.28
C VAL A 113 10.41 -2.28 -10.76
N VAL A 114 11.31 -1.82 -11.64
CA VAL A 114 11.06 -1.74 -13.09
C VAL A 114 10.97 -3.13 -13.72
N LEU A 115 11.74 -4.10 -13.24
CA LEU A 115 11.77 -5.46 -13.80
C LEU A 115 10.61 -6.31 -13.27
N VAL A 116 10.27 -6.20 -11.99
CA VAL A 116 9.26 -7.04 -11.31
C VAL A 116 7.86 -6.42 -11.37
N GLY A 117 7.75 -5.09 -11.34
CA GLY A 117 6.48 -4.38 -11.32
C GLY A 117 5.58 -4.67 -12.54
N PRO A 118 6.06 -4.50 -13.79
CA PRO A 118 5.22 -4.72 -14.97
C PRO A 118 4.71 -6.16 -15.12
N PRO A 119 5.53 -7.21 -14.92
CA PRO A 119 5.04 -8.59 -14.91
C PRO A 119 3.97 -8.85 -13.84
N LEU A 120 4.14 -8.33 -12.62
CA LEU A 120 3.13 -8.46 -11.56
C LEU A 120 1.82 -7.77 -11.94
N VAL A 121 1.90 -6.56 -12.50
CA VAL A 121 0.70 -5.83 -12.96
C VAL A 121 0.01 -6.59 -14.08
N LEU A 122 0.76 -7.12 -15.05
CA LEU A 122 0.22 -7.91 -16.15
C LEU A 122 -0.48 -9.17 -15.62
N LEU A 123 0.20 -9.92 -14.74
CA LEU A 123 -0.34 -11.15 -14.14
C LEU A 123 -1.63 -10.85 -13.37
N TYR A 124 -1.63 -9.83 -12.53
CA TYR A 124 -2.82 -9.43 -11.77
C TYR A 124 -3.98 -9.01 -12.70
N ARG A 125 -3.69 -8.33 -13.82
CA ARG A 125 -4.71 -7.97 -14.82
C ARG A 125 -5.26 -9.18 -15.56
N LEU A 126 -4.43 -10.17 -15.87
CA LEU A 126 -4.87 -11.40 -16.55
C LEU A 126 -5.73 -12.27 -15.61
N ASP A 127 -5.28 -12.44 -14.38
CA ASP A 127 -6.01 -13.14 -13.32
C ASP A 127 -7.40 -12.52 -13.09
N THR A 128 -7.44 -11.21 -12.87
CA THR A 128 -8.70 -10.51 -12.58
C THR A 128 -9.66 -10.41 -13.76
N ARG A 129 -9.20 -10.72 -14.98
CA ARG A 129 -10.02 -10.84 -16.19
C ARG A 129 -10.49 -12.27 -16.47
N GLY A 130 -10.13 -13.25 -15.64
CA GLY A 130 -10.49 -14.65 -15.83
C GLY A 130 -9.73 -15.34 -16.96
N ALA A 131 -8.65 -14.74 -17.48
CA ALA A 131 -7.86 -15.32 -18.57
C ALA A 131 -6.95 -16.48 -18.13
N LEU A 132 -6.87 -16.74 -16.82
CA LEU A 132 -6.10 -17.82 -16.19
C LEU A 132 -7.03 -18.92 -15.61
N GLN A 133 -8.17 -19.19 -16.26
CA GLN A 133 -8.97 -20.35 -15.86
C GLN A 133 -8.19 -21.64 -16.10
N PRO A 134 -8.11 -22.55 -15.11
CA PRO A 134 -7.47 -23.83 -15.31
C PRO A 134 -8.22 -24.58 -16.42
N LEU A 135 -7.51 -24.94 -17.49
CA LEU A 135 -8.04 -25.82 -18.53
C LEU A 135 -8.58 -27.07 -17.84
N THR A 136 -9.87 -27.36 -18.04
CA THR A 136 -10.48 -28.53 -17.41
C THR A 136 -9.95 -29.77 -18.14
N GLU A 137 -9.82 -30.91 -17.46
CA GLU A 137 -9.36 -32.16 -18.10
C GLU A 137 -10.14 -32.51 -19.38
N ALA A 138 -11.38 -32.05 -19.50
CA ALA A 138 -12.21 -32.17 -20.71
C ALA A 138 -11.61 -31.45 -21.93
N ASP A 139 -10.99 -30.28 -21.75
CA ASP A 139 -10.36 -29.49 -22.82
C ASP A 139 -9.06 -30.14 -23.30
N LEU A 140 -8.30 -30.75 -22.37
CA LEU A 140 -7.08 -31.51 -22.67
C LEU A 140 -7.38 -32.81 -23.43
N ARG A 141 -8.51 -33.48 -23.13
CA ARG A 141 -8.96 -34.68 -23.87
C ARG A 141 -9.49 -34.34 -25.27
N GLN A 142 -10.08 -33.17 -25.47
CA GLN A 142 -10.54 -32.72 -26.80
C GLN A 142 -9.41 -32.32 -27.76
N THR A 143 -8.25 -31.95 -27.22
CA THR A 143 -7.10 -31.48 -28.01
C THR A 143 -6.05 -32.56 -28.27
N ALA A 144 -6.22 -33.76 -27.71
CA ALA A 144 -5.38 -34.91 -28.00
C ALA A 144 -5.71 -35.46 -29.41
N PRO A 145 -4.74 -35.58 -30.33
CA PRO A 145 -4.95 -36.28 -31.59
C PRO A 145 -5.19 -37.77 -31.29
N GLY A 146 -6.30 -38.30 -31.82
CA GLY A 146 -6.67 -39.71 -31.72
C GLY A 146 -5.84 -40.64 -32.59
#